data_AF-A0A3M1PSS6-F1
#
_entry.id   AF-A0A3M1PSS6-F1
#
_cell.length_a   1.000
_cell.length_b   1.000
_cell.length_c   1.000
_cell.angle_alpha   90.00
_cell.angle_beta   90.00
_cell.angle_gamma   90.00
#
_symmetry.space_group_name_H-M   'P 1'
#
loop_
_entity.id
_entity.type
_entity.pdbx_description
1 polymer ?
#
loop_
_entity_poly.entity_id
_entity_poly.type
_entity_poly.pdbx_seq_one_letter_code
_entity_poly.pdbx_strand_id
1 'polypeptide(L)'
;MKPTLRILLLIAVATVLGTVWAGVKGVPWAPDVDAVRTRLANQKANAQRVAEAPQVDDTELDRLAISLEELRRYIADGAAIIDARDRAAFEAEHLFVDREPPVINVPPEDAYDAHLDRLYSLQGYPIVLYCNSAECELAEDLYRFLVSAGITESSEVRIFRPGWAVLEHTDLPKASGPDTWTGFGSPPADPFADTDEPASNDEGSQP
;
A
#
# COMPACT_ATOMS: atom_id res chain seq x y z
N MET A 1 15.03 32.18 -42.17
CA MET A 1 13.96 31.98 -41.16
C MET A 1 14.32 32.77 -39.92
N LYS A 2 13.46 33.70 -39.44
CA LYS A 2 13.76 34.52 -38.26
C LYS A 2 13.88 33.62 -37.01
N PRO A 3 14.80 33.89 -36.07
CA PRO A 3 15.01 33.05 -34.88
C PRO A 3 13.73 32.89 -34.04
N THR A 4 12.87 33.91 -34.03
CA THR A 4 11.55 33.88 -33.38
C THR A 4 10.62 32.80 -33.96
N LEU A 5 10.65 32.57 -35.28
CA LEU A 5 9.82 31.53 -35.91
C LEU A 5 10.29 30.11 -35.54
N ARG A 6 11.61 29.91 -35.37
CA ARG A 6 12.18 28.62 -34.94
C ARG A 6 11.75 28.27 -33.52
N ILE A 7 11.79 29.24 -32.60
CA ILE A 7 11.38 29.03 -31.21
C ILE A 7 9.89 28.66 -31.13
N LEU A 8 9.02 29.40 -31.84
CA LEU A 8 7.59 29.10 -31.87
C LEU A 8 7.30 27.71 -32.45
N LEU A 9 8.01 27.31 -33.52
CA LEU A 9 7.86 25.98 -34.11
C LEU A 9 8.26 24.89 -33.11
N LEU A 10 9.36 25.06 -32.37
CA LEU A 10 9.83 24.08 -31.39
C LEU A 10 8.85 23.93 -30.23
N ILE A 11 8.29 25.04 -29.73
CA ILE A 11 7.26 25.00 -28.68
C ILE A 11 6.01 24.27 -29.19
N ALA A 12 5.52 24.60 -30.39
CA ALA A 12 4.35 23.95 -30.97
C ALA A 12 4.56 22.43 -31.14
N VAL A 13 5.72 22.02 -31.66
CA VAL A 13 6.06 20.60 -31.82
C VAL A 13 6.16 19.89 -30.46
N ALA A 14 6.79 20.52 -29.46
CA ALA A 14 6.88 19.95 -28.12
C ALA A 14 5.51 19.78 -27.46
N THR A 15 4.61 20.75 -27.62
CA THR A 15 3.23 20.67 -27.10
C THR A 15 2.43 19.56 -27.78
N VAL A 16 2.53 19.43 -29.10
CA VAL A 16 1.85 18.34 -29.85
C VAL A 16 2.41 16.97 -29.45
N LEU A 17 3.73 16.84 -29.34
CA LEU A 17 4.35 15.59 -28.90
C LEU A 17 3.94 15.22 -27.47
N GLY A 18 3.92 16.19 -26.55
CA GLY A 18 3.48 15.97 -25.17
C GLY A 18 2.01 15.54 -25.06
N THR A 19 1.12 16.19 -25.81
CA THR A 19 -0.31 15.86 -25.81
C THR A 19 -0.61 14.49 -26.43
N VAL A 20 0.05 14.15 -27.54
CA VAL A 20 -0.07 12.82 -28.17
C VAL A 20 0.46 11.74 -27.22
N TRP A 21 1.63 11.97 -26.60
CA TRP A 21 2.20 11.01 -25.66
C TRP A 21 1.31 10.79 -24.43
N ALA A 22 0.76 11.85 -23.85
CA ALA A 22 -0.18 11.76 -22.72
C ALA A 22 -1.44 10.98 -23.10
N GLY A 23 -2.01 11.24 -24.28
CA GLY A 23 -3.17 10.52 -24.79
C GLY A 23 -2.90 9.02 -25.01
N VAL A 24 -1.73 8.66 -25.54
CA VAL A 24 -1.32 7.26 -25.73
C VAL A 24 -1.12 6.55 -24.39
N LYS A 25 -0.67 7.26 -23.36
CA LYS A 25 -0.46 6.72 -22.01
C LYS A 25 -1.69 6.76 -21.10
N GLY A 26 -2.82 7.30 -21.58
CA GLY A 26 -4.02 7.46 -20.77
C GLY A 26 -3.84 8.39 -19.57
N VAL A 27 -2.82 9.26 -19.60
CA VAL A 27 -2.58 10.22 -18.51
C VAL A 27 -3.63 11.33 -18.63
N PRO A 28 -4.45 11.57 -17.60
CA PRO A 28 -5.47 12.62 -17.66
C PRO A 28 -4.79 13.98 -17.81
N TRP A 29 -5.33 14.82 -18.71
CA TRP A 29 -4.76 16.14 -19.03
C TRP A 29 -4.82 17.14 -17.87
N ALA A 30 -5.73 16.91 -16.92
CA ALA A 30 -5.81 17.59 -15.64
C ALA A 30 -5.70 16.53 -14.54
N PRO A 31 -4.92 16.79 -13.47
CA PRO A 31 -4.94 15.92 -12.31
C PRO A 31 -6.35 15.89 -11.73
N ASP A 32 -6.78 14.72 -11.27
CA ASP A 32 -7.98 14.59 -10.47
C ASP A 32 -7.73 15.27 -9.11
N VAL A 33 -8.23 16.51 -8.99
CA VAL A 33 -8.03 17.35 -7.81
C VAL A 33 -8.69 16.75 -6.57
N ASP A 34 -9.75 15.97 -6.73
CA ASP A 34 -10.46 15.35 -5.62
C ASP A 34 -9.70 14.10 -5.14
N ALA A 35 -9.14 13.31 -6.05
CA ALA A 35 -8.23 12.21 -5.70
C ALA A 35 -6.98 12.72 -4.97
N VAL A 36 -6.36 13.82 -5.46
CA VAL A 36 -5.20 14.44 -4.78
C VAL A 36 -5.59 14.97 -3.40
N ARG A 37 -6.75 15.63 -3.27
CA ARG A 37 -7.23 16.14 -1.96
C ARG A 37 -7.47 15.00 -0.98
N THR A 38 -8.05 13.90 -1.44
CA THR A 38 -8.31 12.71 -0.63
C THR A 38 -7.00 12.07 -0.15
N ARG A 39 -6.03 11.88 -1.05
CA ARG A 39 -4.69 11.38 -0.69
C ARG A 39 -4.02 12.26 0.36
N LEU A 40 -4.05 13.58 0.20
CA LEU A 40 -3.47 14.51 1.16
C LEU A 40 -4.18 14.44 2.52
N ALA A 41 -5.50 14.28 2.53
CA ALA A 41 -6.26 14.10 3.76
C ALA A 41 -5.88 12.80 4.49
N ASN A 42 -5.76 11.69 3.75
CA ASN A 42 -5.32 10.40 4.30
C ASN A 42 -3.90 10.47 4.85
N GLN A 43 -2.96 11.03 4.08
CA GLN A 43 -1.57 11.22 4.53
C GLN A 43 -1.49 12.06 5.80
N LYS A 44 -2.28 13.13 5.89
CA LYS A 44 -2.37 13.95 7.10
C LYS A 44 -2.95 13.18 8.28
N ALA A 45 -3.98 12.37 8.05
CA ALA A 45 -4.56 11.51 9.08
C ALA A 45 -3.54 10.48 9.59
N ASN A 46 -2.84 9.80 8.68
CA ASN A 46 -1.76 8.87 9.02
C ASN A 46 -0.66 9.56 9.83
N ALA A 47 -0.16 10.72 9.38
CA ALA A 47 0.85 11.48 10.09
C ALA A 47 0.38 11.90 11.50
N GLN A 48 -0.89 12.28 11.66
CA GLN A 48 -1.45 12.59 12.97
C GLN A 48 -1.49 11.35 13.88
N ARG A 49 -1.91 10.19 13.37
CA ARG A 49 -1.90 8.92 14.14
C ARG A 49 -0.49 8.55 14.57
N VAL A 50 0.47 8.63 13.66
CA VAL A 50 1.88 8.36 13.95
C VAL A 50 2.44 9.33 14.98
N ALA A 51 2.05 10.61 14.92
CA ALA A 51 2.46 11.61 15.92
C ALA A 51 1.84 11.39 17.30
N GLU A 52 0.61 10.87 17.36
CA GLU A 52 -0.09 10.52 18.60
C GLU A 52 0.33 9.14 19.17
N ALA A 53 0.92 8.28 18.33
CA ALA A 53 1.40 6.97 18.75
C ALA A 53 2.53 7.09 19.79
N PRO A 54 2.71 6.06 20.64
CA PRO A 54 3.85 5.98 21.54
C PRO A 54 5.15 6.22 20.77
N GLN A 55 5.98 7.13 21.29
CA GLN A 55 7.28 7.39 20.70
C GLN A 55 8.15 6.15 20.87
N VAL A 56 8.45 5.51 19.75
CA VAL A 56 9.40 4.39 19.66
C VAL A 56 10.77 5.00 19.42
N ASP A 57 11.73 4.73 20.31
CA ASP A 57 13.09 5.24 20.15
C ASP A 57 13.86 4.48 19.06
N ASP A 58 14.90 5.11 18.51
CA ASP A 58 15.73 4.52 17.45
C ASP A 58 16.38 3.20 17.88
N THR A 59 16.66 3.03 19.19
CA THR A 59 17.26 1.79 19.70
C THR A 59 16.26 0.63 19.66
N GLU A 60 14.98 0.90 19.89
CA GLU A 60 13.93 -0.10 19.69
C GLU A 60 13.79 -0.44 18.21
N LEU A 61 13.72 0.55 17.32
CA LEU A 61 13.65 0.33 15.87
C LEU A 61 14.83 -0.48 15.34
N ASP A 62 16.04 -0.22 15.86
CA ASP A 62 17.26 -0.99 15.55
C ASP A 62 17.15 -2.47 15.96
N ARG A 63 16.44 -2.77 17.05
CA ARG A 63 16.22 -4.16 17.50
C ARG A 63 15.17 -4.89 16.67
N LEU A 64 14.26 -4.17 16.02
CA LEU A 64 13.26 -4.75 15.12
C LEU A 64 13.86 -5.08 13.75
N ALA A 65 15.00 -4.47 13.41
CA ALA A 65 15.66 -4.66 12.13
C ALA A 65 16.14 -6.10 11.95
N ILE A 66 15.80 -6.71 10.83
CA ILE A 66 16.24 -8.06 10.45
C ILE A 66 17.05 -8.07 9.17
N SER A 67 17.96 -9.03 9.07
CA SER A 67 18.74 -9.33 7.86
C SER A 67 17.93 -10.08 6.81
N LEU A 68 18.49 -10.21 5.60
CA LEU A 68 17.85 -10.98 4.51
C LEU A 68 17.72 -12.46 4.86
N GLU A 69 18.70 -13.02 5.57
CA GLU A 69 18.67 -14.41 6.02
C GLU A 69 17.56 -14.64 7.07
N GLU A 70 17.35 -13.68 7.96
CA GLU A 70 16.24 -13.71 8.91
C GLU A 70 14.90 -13.57 8.21
N LEU A 71 14.77 -12.67 7.23
CA LEU A 71 13.56 -12.55 6.42
C LEU A 71 13.21 -13.89 5.75
N ARG A 72 14.20 -14.60 5.18
CA ARG A 72 13.99 -15.94 4.62
C ARG A 72 13.45 -16.92 5.65
N ARG A 73 13.96 -16.89 6.88
CA ARG A 73 13.46 -17.73 7.98
C ARG A 73 12.03 -17.38 8.36
N TYR A 74 11.69 -16.10 8.52
CA TYR A 74 10.29 -15.69 8.76
C TYR A 74 9.35 -16.11 7.60
N ILE A 75 9.80 -15.98 6.35
CA ILE A 75 9.08 -16.49 5.18
C ILE A 75 8.98 -18.02 5.20
N ALA A 76 9.97 -18.77 5.71
CA ALA A 76 9.80 -20.21 5.88
C ALA A 76 8.81 -20.56 7.00
N ASP A 77 8.85 -19.82 8.11
CA ASP A 77 8.19 -20.19 9.37
C ASP A 77 6.69 -19.85 9.47
N GLY A 78 6.17 -18.98 8.61
CA GLY A 78 4.74 -18.64 8.62
C GLY A 78 4.42 -17.15 8.70
N ALA A 79 5.44 -16.28 8.72
CA ALA A 79 5.22 -14.86 8.91
C ALA A 79 4.37 -14.24 7.80
N ALA A 80 3.51 -13.31 8.21
CA ALA A 80 2.83 -12.38 7.31
C ALA A 80 3.83 -11.31 6.88
N ILE A 81 3.89 -11.02 5.58
CA ILE A 81 4.80 -10.02 5.03
C ILE A 81 3.96 -8.83 4.56
N ILE A 82 4.30 -7.63 5.02
CA ILE A 82 3.58 -6.40 4.68
C ILE A 82 4.52 -5.43 3.95
N ASP A 83 4.12 -5.05 2.74
CA ASP A 83 4.74 -4.03 1.91
C ASP A 83 4.13 -2.66 2.22
N ALA A 84 4.93 -1.75 2.80
CA ALA A 84 4.52 -0.39 3.15
C ALA A 84 4.74 0.62 2.01
N ARG A 85 5.13 0.18 0.81
CA ARG A 85 5.29 1.06 -0.36
C ARG A 85 3.94 1.53 -0.91
N ASP A 86 3.98 2.53 -1.78
CA ASP A 86 2.81 2.94 -2.54
C ASP A 86 2.26 1.80 -3.41
N ARG A 87 0.96 1.89 -3.70
CA ARG A 87 0.22 0.86 -4.42
C ARG A 87 0.81 0.57 -5.80
N ALA A 88 1.26 1.60 -6.50
CA ALA A 88 1.80 1.44 -7.85
C ALA A 88 3.13 0.67 -7.83
N ALA A 89 3.99 0.91 -6.84
CA ALA A 89 5.23 0.18 -6.65
C ALA A 89 4.97 -1.31 -6.30
N PHE A 90 4.01 -1.60 -5.43
CA PHE A 90 3.60 -2.97 -5.12
C PHE A 90 3.04 -3.69 -6.35
N GLU A 91 2.11 -3.05 -7.07
CA GLU A 91 1.47 -3.64 -8.25
C GLU A 91 2.45 -3.92 -9.38
N ALA A 92 3.48 -3.08 -9.53
CA ALA A 92 4.53 -3.30 -10.51
C ALA A 92 5.32 -4.58 -10.19
N GLU A 93 5.81 -4.70 -8.96
CA GLU A 93 6.51 -5.88 -8.49
C GLU A 93 6.58 -5.91 -6.96
N HIS A 94 6.29 -7.06 -6.36
CA HIS A 94 6.40 -7.29 -4.92
C HIS A 94 6.89 -8.72 -4.66
N LEU A 95 7.20 -9.01 -3.39
CA LEU A 95 7.66 -10.34 -3.01
C LEU A 95 6.49 -11.34 -3.14
N PHE A 96 6.74 -12.54 -3.66
CA PHE A 96 5.72 -13.58 -3.76
C PHE A 96 5.89 -14.59 -2.63
N VAL A 97 4.80 -14.88 -1.93
CA VAL A 97 4.71 -15.95 -0.93
C VAL A 97 3.59 -16.89 -1.34
N ASP A 98 3.91 -18.18 -1.45
CA ASP A 98 3.04 -19.27 -1.95
C ASP A 98 1.90 -19.69 -1.00
N ARG A 99 1.74 -19.01 0.14
CA ARG A 99 0.80 -19.39 1.21
C ARG A 99 -0.05 -18.21 1.68
N GLU A 100 -1.02 -18.50 2.54
CA GLU A 100 -1.83 -17.48 3.22
C GLU A 100 -1.20 -17.06 4.56
N PRO A 101 -1.17 -15.75 4.88
CA PRO A 101 -1.56 -14.65 3.99
C PRO A 101 -0.49 -14.43 2.90
N PRO A 102 -0.89 -13.98 1.69
CA PRO A 102 0.07 -13.52 0.70
C PRO A 102 0.77 -12.25 1.20
N VAL A 103 1.64 -11.66 0.39
CA VAL A 103 2.18 -10.33 0.73
C VAL A 103 1.07 -9.30 0.63
N ILE A 104 0.92 -8.48 1.67
CA ILE A 104 -0.15 -7.49 1.82
C ILE A 104 0.44 -6.11 1.60
N ASN A 105 -0.23 -5.23 0.86
CA ASN A 105 0.21 -3.85 0.67
C ASN A 105 -0.57 -2.89 1.57
N VAL A 106 0.11 -2.17 2.46
CA VAL A 106 -0.49 -1.10 3.28
C VAL A 106 0.15 0.23 2.87
N PRO A 107 -0.37 0.88 1.82
CA PRO A 107 0.28 2.05 1.25
C PRO A 107 -0.01 3.33 2.08
N PRO A 108 0.93 4.29 2.13
CA PRO A 108 0.76 5.51 2.92
C PRO A 108 -0.27 6.50 2.34
N GLU A 109 -0.65 6.36 1.06
CA GLU A 109 -1.72 7.15 0.44
C GLU A 109 -3.13 6.80 0.92
N ASP A 110 -3.31 5.60 1.48
CA ASP A 110 -4.56 5.15 2.07
C ASP A 110 -4.55 5.47 3.57
N ALA A 111 -5.70 5.76 4.16
CA ALA A 111 -5.79 5.90 5.61
C ALA A 111 -5.49 4.53 6.25
N TYR A 112 -4.53 4.44 7.16
CA TYR A 112 -4.17 3.15 7.79
C TYR A 112 -5.37 2.47 8.46
N ASP A 113 -6.30 3.26 9.00
CA ASP A 113 -7.56 2.81 9.58
C ASP A 113 -8.39 1.96 8.58
N ALA A 114 -8.30 2.22 7.27
CA ALA A 114 -8.99 1.47 6.23
C ALA A 114 -8.47 0.02 6.07
N HIS A 115 -7.31 -0.30 6.65
CA HIS A 115 -6.73 -1.64 6.61
C HIS A 115 -6.85 -2.39 7.95
N LEU A 116 -7.43 -1.79 8.98
CA LEU A 116 -7.46 -2.36 10.33
C LEU A 116 -8.12 -3.74 10.37
N ASP A 117 -9.27 -3.93 9.74
CA ASP A 117 -10.01 -5.20 9.81
C ASP A 117 -9.17 -6.39 9.33
N ARG A 118 -8.50 -6.23 8.18
CA ARG A 118 -7.61 -7.28 7.66
C ARG A 118 -6.32 -7.40 8.46
N LEU A 119 -5.78 -6.31 9.01
CA LEU A 119 -4.58 -6.34 9.85
C LEU A 119 -4.86 -7.01 11.22
N TYR A 120 -6.04 -6.82 11.80
CA TYR A 120 -6.47 -7.54 13.01
C TYR A 120 -6.58 -9.04 12.79
N SER A 121 -6.89 -9.49 11.57
CA SER A 121 -6.88 -10.93 11.28
C SER A 121 -5.46 -11.55 11.36
N LEU A 122 -4.39 -10.74 11.37
CA LEU A 122 -3.00 -11.21 11.54
C LEU A 122 -2.58 -11.36 13.02
N GLN A 123 -3.47 -11.11 13.99
CA GLN A 123 -3.14 -11.28 15.40
C GLN A 123 -2.68 -12.71 15.70
N GLY A 124 -1.57 -12.85 16.40
CA GLY A 124 -0.94 -14.14 16.69
C GLY A 124 0.05 -14.63 15.62
N TYR A 125 0.11 -14.00 14.45
CA TYR A 125 1.12 -14.30 13.43
C TYR A 125 2.35 -13.41 13.62
N PRO A 126 3.58 -13.92 13.38
CA PRO A 126 4.74 -13.07 13.17
C PRO A 126 4.52 -12.18 11.95
N ILE A 127 4.88 -10.90 12.03
CA ILE A 127 4.71 -9.91 10.97
C ILE A 127 6.08 -9.35 10.61
N VAL A 128 6.37 -9.27 9.32
CA VAL A 128 7.56 -8.59 8.80
C VAL A 128 7.14 -7.46 7.88
N LEU A 129 7.57 -6.25 8.21
CA LEU A 129 7.35 -5.05 7.40
C LEU A 129 8.55 -4.81 6.48
N TYR A 130 8.31 -4.34 5.26
CA TYR A 130 9.35 -3.75 4.43
C TYR A 130 8.82 -2.53 3.66
N CYS A 131 9.73 -1.73 3.13
CA CYS A 131 9.49 -0.47 2.45
C CYS A 131 10.39 -0.36 1.21
N ASN A 132 10.54 0.82 0.60
CA ASN A 132 11.37 0.98 -0.60
C ASN A 132 12.88 1.08 -0.35
N SER A 133 13.32 1.65 0.79
CA SER A 133 14.71 2.07 1.00
C SER A 133 15.26 1.73 2.39
N ALA A 134 16.57 1.86 2.54
CA ALA A 134 17.32 1.56 3.76
C ALA A 134 16.87 2.35 5.02
N GLU A 135 16.37 3.58 4.82
CA GLU A 135 15.90 4.44 5.92
C GLU A 135 14.53 3.99 6.45
N CYS A 136 13.77 3.27 5.63
CA CYS A 136 12.53 2.59 5.96
C CYS A 136 11.45 3.32 6.77
N GLU A 137 11.40 4.65 6.69
CA GLU A 137 10.43 5.51 7.39
C GLU A 137 8.98 5.01 7.26
N LEU A 138 8.56 4.56 6.06
CA LEU A 138 7.20 4.05 5.84
C LEU A 138 6.87 2.78 6.64
N ALA A 139 7.84 1.87 6.79
CA ALA A 139 7.64 0.68 7.61
C ALA A 139 7.67 1.01 9.11
N GLU A 140 8.46 2.01 9.51
CA GLU A 140 8.50 2.49 10.90
C GLU A 140 7.20 3.22 11.30
N ASP A 141 6.64 4.02 10.40
CA ASP A 141 5.34 4.66 10.58
C ASP A 141 4.21 3.62 10.65
N LEU A 142 4.26 2.61 9.78
CA LEU A 142 3.33 1.48 9.86
C LEU A 142 3.51 0.70 11.17
N TYR A 143 4.74 0.48 11.64
CA TYR A 143 4.98 -0.15 12.95
C TYR A 143 4.36 0.66 14.09
N ARG A 144 4.58 1.97 14.15
CA ARG A 144 3.97 2.86 15.16
C ARG A 144 2.44 2.79 15.11
N PHE A 145 1.88 2.73 13.91
CA PHE A 145 0.44 2.51 13.74
C PHE A 145 0.00 1.17 14.33
N LEU A 146 0.66 0.05 13.99
CA LEU A 146 0.36 -1.28 14.54
C LEU A 146 0.46 -1.33 16.07
N VAL A 147 1.43 -0.62 16.66
CA VAL A 147 1.57 -0.48 18.12
C VAL A 147 0.36 0.25 18.70
N SER A 148 -0.01 1.40 18.14
CA SER A 148 -1.18 2.16 18.62
C SER A 148 -2.52 1.43 18.44
N ALA A 149 -2.61 0.54 17.46
CA ALA A 149 -3.75 -0.34 17.24
C ALA A 149 -3.76 -1.60 18.15
N GLY A 150 -2.71 -1.82 18.96
CA GLY A 150 -2.58 -2.97 19.86
C GLY A 150 -2.24 -4.30 19.17
N ILE A 151 -1.91 -4.30 17.87
CA ILE A 151 -1.62 -5.53 17.12
C ILE A 151 -0.32 -6.16 17.60
N THR A 152 0.67 -5.33 17.95
CA THR A 152 1.98 -5.77 18.44
C THR A 152 1.96 -6.44 19.82
N GLU A 153 0.86 -6.33 20.56
CA GLU A 153 0.70 -7.03 21.85
C GLU A 153 0.55 -8.54 21.68
N SER A 154 0.04 -8.96 20.52
CA SER A 154 -0.25 -10.36 20.19
C SER A 154 0.62 -10.95 19.08
N SER A 155 1.43 -10.11 18.42
CA SER A 155 2.21 -10.47 17.24
C SER A 155 3.63 -9.94 17.36
N GLU A 156 4.60 -10.80 17.07
CA GLU A 156 5.99 -10.36 16.91
C GLU A 156 6.11 -9.57 15.61
N VAL A 157 6.57 -8.31 15.68
CA VAL A 157 6.80 -7.49 14.49
C VAL A 157 8.30 -7.27 14.27
N ARG A 158 8.73 -7.38 13.02
CA ARG A 158 10.09 -7.12 12.55
C ARG A 158 10.08 -6.22 11.32
N ILE A 159 11.20 -5.56 11.06
CA ILE A 159 11.36 -4.65 9.91
C ILE A 159 12.56 -5.11 9.07
N PHE A 160 12.33 -5.44 7.81
CA PHE A 160 13.40 -5.66 6.86
C PHE A 160 13.86 -4.30 6.27
N ARG A 161 14.73 -3.61 7.02
CA ARG A 161 15.20 -2.25 6.70
C ARG A 161 15.86 -2.08 5.32
N PRO A 162 16.65 -3.04 4.79
CA PRO A 162 17.21 -2.84 3.45
C PRO A 162 16.14 -2.63 2.36
N GLY A 163 14.91 -3.06 2.63
CA GLY A 163 13.74 -2.75 1.81
C GLY A 163 13.79 -3.38 0.42
N TRP A 164 12.92 -2.89 -0.45
CA TRP A 164 12.74 -3.39 -1.80
C TRP A 164 14.01 -3.27 -2.65
N ALA A 165 14.81 -2.22 -2.47
CA ALA A 165 16.08 -2.01 -3.19
C ALA A 165 17.05 -3.19 -3.06
N VAL A 166 16.98 -3.97 -1.98
CA VAL A 166 17.72 -5.24 -1.87
C VAL A 166 16.91 -6.40 -2.44
N LEU A 167 15.62 -6.50 -2.12
CA LEU A 167 14.75 -7.61 -2.54
C LEU A 167 14.67 -7.78 -4.05
N GLU A 168 14.64 -6.67 -4.81
CA GLU A 168 14.59 -6.68 -6.27
C GLU A 168 15.79 -7.42 -6.90
N HIS A 169 16.92 -7.44 -6.20
CA HIS A 169 18.16 -8.09 -6.63
C HIS A 169 18.39 -9.47 -6.00
N THR A 170 17.42 -10.02 -5.27
CA THR A 170 17.49 -11.37 -4.70
C THR A 170 16.86 -12.43 -5.61
N ASP A 171 17.12 -13.69 -5.30
CA ASP A 171 16.47 -14.87 -5.88
C ASP A 171 15.10 -15.20 -5.25
N LEU A 172 14.61 -14.38 -4.32
CA LEU A 172 13.28 -14.58 -3.76
C LEU A 172 12.22 -14.45 -4.85
N PRO A 173 11.18 -15.30 -4.84
CA PRO A 173 10.07 -15.21 -5.77
C PRO A 173 9.43 -13.82 -5.75
N LYS A 174 9.02 -13.34 -6.92
CA LYS A 174 8.35 -12.05 -7.09
C LYS A 174 7.04 -12.25 -7.85
N ALA A 175 6.08 -11.37 -7.57
CA ALA A 175 4.81 -11.30 -8.26
C ALA A 175 4.52 -9.85 -8.66
N SER A 176 3.51 -9.69 -9.51
CA SER A 176 2.98 -8.39 -9.92
C SER A 176 1.46 -8.46 -9.87
N GLY A 177 0.81 -7.31 -9.78
CA GLY A 177 -0.64 -7.19 -9.70
C GLY A 177 -1.13 -6.68 -8.34
N PRO A 178 -2.44 -6.47 -8.21
CA PRO A 178 -3.03 -5.83 -7.05
C PRO A 178 -3.00 -6.71 -5.81
N ASP A 179 -2.98 -6.07 -4.65
CA ASP A 179 -3.30 -6.72 -3.38
C ASP A 179 -4.78 -7.11 -3.38
N THR A 180 -5.04 -8.41 -3.33
CA THR A 180 -6.40 -8.99 -3.36
C THR A 180 -6.80 -9.60 -2.02
N TRP A 181 -5.96 -9.47 -0.99
CA TRP A 181 -6.20 -10.11 0.30
C TRP A 181 -7.04 -9.24 1.23
N THR A 182 -8.14 -9.81 1.73
CA THR A 182 -9.17 -9.13 2.52
C THR A 182 -9.27 -9.63 3.97
N GLY A 183 -8.31 -10.45 4.43
CA GLY A 183 -8.30 -11.04 5.77
C GLY A 183 -8.65 -12.53 5.78
N PHE A 184 -8.40 -13.20 6.91
CA PHE A 184 -8.86 -14.58 7.13
C PHE A 184 -10.38 -14.61 7.35
N GLY A 185 -11.13 -15.01 6.32
CA GLY A 185 -12.57 -15.28 6.46
C GLY A 185 -13.50 -14.13 6.08
N SER A 186 -13.03 -13.08 5.41
CA SER A 186 -13.93 -12.21 4.66
C SER A 186 -14.57 -13.05 3.54
N PRO A 187 -15.90 -13.21 3.48
CA PRO A 187 -16.52 -13.78 2.29
C PRO A 187 -16.04 -12.95 1.09
N PRO A 188 -15.67 -13.57 -0.04
CA PRO A 188 -15.26 -12.81 -1.21
C PRO A 188 -16.33 -11.76 -1.47
N ALA A 189 -15.94 -10.49 -1.52
CA ALA A 189 -16.86 -9.42 -1.88
C ALA A 189 -17.55 -9.87 -3.18
N ASP A 190 -18.86 -10.10 -3.13
CA ASP A 190 -19.59 -10.66 -4.26
C ASP A 190 -19.33 -9.73 -5.45
N PRO A 191 -18.62 -10.21 -6.50
CA PRO A 191 -18.27 -9.36 -7.64
C PRO A 191 -19.52 -8.91 -8.42
N PHE A 192 -20.72 -9.34 -8.02
CA PHE A 192 -22.00 -9.03 -8.62
C PHE A 192 -22.98 -8.27 -7.70
N ALA A 193 -22.53 -7.72 -6.56
CA ALA A 193 -23.39 -6.94 -5.65
C ALA A 193 -23.95 -5.62 -6.24
N ASP A 194 -23.70 -5.33 -7.53
CA ASP A 194 -24.34 -4.28 -8.32
C ASP A 194 -25.68 -4.70 -8.96
N THR A 195 -26.35 -5.73 -8.43
CA THR A 195 -27.72 -6.02 -8.87
C THR A 195 -28.70 -5.23 -8.02
N ASP A 196 -29.12 -4.10 -8.59
CA ASP A 196 -30.35 -3.38 -8.33
C ASP A 196 -31.49 -4.35 -7.94
N GLU A 197 -31.66 -4.64 -6.65
CA GLU A 197 -32.88 -5.24 -6.13
C GLU A 197 -33.80 -4.08 -5.75
N PRO A 198 -34.79 -3.70 -6.60
CA PRO A 198 -35.71 -2.65 -6.25
C PRO A 198 -36.51 -3.10 -5.04
N ALA A 199 -36.45 -2.29 -3.97
CA ALA A 199 -37.24 -2.44 -2.76
C ALA A 199 -38.70 -2.75 -3.13
N SER A 200 -39.13 -3.99 -2.86
CA SER A 200 -40.53 -4.36 -2.95
C SER A 200 -41.27 -3.68 -1.80
N ASN A 201 -42.03 -2.65 -2.14
CA ASN A 201 -42.98 -2.02 -1.23
C ASN A 201 -44.13 -3.02 -0.99
N ASP A 202 -44.04 -3.76 0.12
CA ASP A 202 -45.15 -4.55 0.64
C ASP A 202 -46.08 -3.63 1.46
N GLU A 203 -47.00 -2.94 0.77
CA GLU A 203 -48.14 -2.27 1.41
C GLU A 203 -49.15 -3.32 1.89
N GLY A 204 -48.87 -3.87 3.07
CA GLY A 204 -49.81 -4.69 3.83
C GLY A 204 -51.03 -3.88 4.27
N SER A 205 -52.14 -4.07 3.55
CA SER A 205 -53.51 -3.71 3.98
C SER A 205 -53.79 -4.19 5.40
N GLN A 206 -54.33 -3.31 6.23
CA GLN A 206 -55.09 -3.70 7.43
C GLN A 206 -56.55 -3.24 7.31
N PRO A 207 -57.51 -4.04 7.80
CA PRO A 207 -58.95 -3.90 7.57
C PRO A 207 -59.61 -2.75 8.34
#